data_AF-A0A336ND11-F1
#
_entry.id   AF-A0A336ND11-F1
#
_cell.length_a   1.000
_cell.length_b   1.000
_cell.length_c   1.000
_cell.angle_alpha   90.00
_cell.angle_beta   90.00
_cell.angle_gamma   90.00
#
_symmetry.space_group_name_H-M   'P 1'
#
loop_
_entity.id
_entity.type
_entity.pdbx_description
1 polymer ?
#
loop_
_entity_poly.entity_id
_entity_poly.type
_entity_poly.pdbx_seq_one_letter_code
_entity_poly.pdbx_strand_id
1 'polypeptide(L)'
;MRRPVHAVLSFFAGASGLTCFFFFVGYLLERREATADEAGISFTLLLAIGEGVFSICCLSAAWGYDALLFRLAPPEYEIMLFE
;
A
#
# COMPACT_ATOMS: atom_id res chain seq x y z
N MET A 1 2.09 14.09 -16.36
CA MET A 1 2.09 12.64 -16.07
C MET A 1 2.06 12.28 -14.57
N ARG A 2 2.23 13.25 -13.65
CA ARG A 2 2.27 12.98 -12.20
C ARG A 2 0.96 12.49 -11.57
N ARG A 3 -0.16 13.15 -11.88
CA ARG A 3 -1.51 12.81 -11.36
C ARG A 3 -1.95 11.36 -11.60
N PRO A 4 -1.86 10.78 -12.81
CA PRO A 4 -2.33 9.41 -13.03
C PRO A 4 -1.48 8.36 -12.30
N VAL A 5 -0.16 8.55 -12.23
CA VAL A 5 0.75 7.63 -11.52
C VAL A 5 0.46 7.63 -10.02
N HIS A 6 0.29 8.82 -9.43
CA HIS A 6 -0.09 8.95 -8.02
C HIS A 6 -1.47 8.37 -7.72
N ALA A 7 -2.46 8.59 -8.60
CA ALA A 7 -3.80 8.06 -8.42
C ALA A 7 -3.80 6.52 -8.40
N VAL A 8 -3.05 5.90 -9.32
CA VAL A 8 -2.93 4.44 -9.40
C VAL A 8 -2.20 3.87 -8.17
N LEU A 9 -1.06 4.45 -7.78
CA LEU A 9 -0.31 4.00 -6.61
C LEU A 9 -1.08 4.19 -5.30
N SER A 10 -1.81 5.29 -5.15
CA SER A 10 -2.66 5.55 -3.98
C SER A 10 -3.85 4.60 -3.93
N PHE A 11 -4.46 4.29 -5.08
CA PHE A 11 -5.53 3.31 -5.18
C PHE A 11 -5.04 1.91 -4.76
N PHE A 12 -3.90 1.47 -5.27
CA PHE A 12 -3.33 0.18 -4.90
C PHE A 12 -2.89 0.13 -3.43
N ALA A 13 -2.25 1.17 -2.90
CA ALA A 13 -1.89 1.25 -1.50
C ALA A 13 -3.11 1.19 -0.58
N GLY A 14 -4.19 1.91 -0.94
CA GLY A 14 -5.46 1.90 -0.21
C GLY A 14 -6.19 0.55 -0.30
N ALA A 15 -6.25 -0.04 -1.49
CA ALA A 15 -6.86 -1.35 -1.69
C ALA A 15 -6.13 -2.43 -0.90
N SER A 16 -4.79 -2.46 -0.94
CA SER A 16 -4.01 -3.43 -0.19
C SER A 16 -4.11 -3.21 1.33
N GLY A 17 -4.16 -1.95 1.78
CA GLY A 17 -4.40 -1.62 3.19
C GLY A 17 -5.77 -2.10 3.68
N LEU A 18 -6.82 -1.91 2.88
CA LEU A 18 -8.17 -2.40 3.17
C LEU A 18 -8.20 -3.94 3.23
N THR A 19 -7.57 -4.60 2.25
CA THR A 19 -7.46 -6.06 2.19
C THR A 19 -6.69 -6.62 3.37
N CYS A 20 -5.57 -6.00 3.74
CA CYS A 20 -4.79 -6.32 4.95
C CYS A 20 -5.65 -6.21 6.21
N PHE A 21 -6.45 -5.15 6.35
CA PHE A 21 -7.37 -4.99 7.47
C PHE A 21 -8.41 -6.11 7.54
N PHE A 22 -9.05 -6.46 6.42
CA PHE A 22 -10.04 -7.55 6.39
C PHE A 22 -9.42 -8.90 6.72
N PHE A 23 -8.25 -9.23 6.16
CA PHE A 23 -7.57 -10.48 6.48
C PHE A 23 -7.12 -10.54 7.94
N PHE A 24 -6.62 -9.44 8.50
CA PHE A 24 -6.24 -9.40 9.90
C PHE A 24 -7.43 -9.56 10.85
N VAL A 25 -8.55 -8.87 10.57
CA VAL A 25 -9.79 -9.04 11.34
C VAL A 25 -10.35 -10.46 11.19
N GLY A 26 -10.34 -11.01 9.97
CA GLY A 26 -10.71 -12.40 9.70
C GLY A 26 -9.89 -13.39 10.51
N TYR A 27 -8.56 -13.21 10.54
CA TYR A 27 -7.65 -14.01 11.37
C TYR A 27 -8.02 -13.96 12.86
N LEU A 28 -8.32 -12.77 13.41
CA LEU A 28 -8.71 -12.63 14.81
C LEU A 28 -10.06 -13.32 15.12
N LEU A 29 -11.01 -13.26 14.18
CA LEU A 29 -12.31 -13.92 14.31
C LEU A 29 -12.19 -15.44 14.25
N GLU A 30 -11.47 -15.99 13.27
CA GLU A 30 -11.18 -17.44 13.18
C GLU A 30 -10.52 -17.96 14.46
N ARG A 31 -9.52 -17.24 14.96
CA ARG A 31 -8.79 -17.64 16.17
C ARG A 31 -9.67 -17.59 17.42
N ARG A 32 -10.63 -16.66 17.47
CA ARG A 32 -11.58 -16.53 18.59
C ARG A 32 -12.62 -17.64 18.59
N GLU A 33 -13.10 -18.03 17.41
CA GLU A 33 -14.14 -19.04 17.27
C GLU A 33 -13.60 -20.48 17.36
N ALA A 34 -12.26 -20.66 17.31
CA ALA A 34 -11.59 -21.97 17.33
C ALA A 34 -12.13 -22.94 16.26
N THR A 35 -12.66 -22.38 15.17
CA THR A 35 -13.33 -23.08 14.08
C THR A 35 -12.38 -23.44 12.93
N ALA A 36 -11.13 -22.97 12.99
CA ALA A 36 -10.21 -23.00 11.87
C ALA A 36 -9.02 -23.94 12.06
N ASP A 37 -8.66 -24.61 10.97
CA ASP A 37 -7.44 -25.42 10.83
C ASP A 37 -6.19 -24.51 10.94
N GLU A 38 -5.15 -24.98 11.62
CA GLU A 38 -3.92 -24.19 11.85
C GLU A 38 -3.27 -23.74 10.53
N ALA A 39 -3.44 -24.52 9.46
CA ALA A 39 -2.98 -24.18 8.12
C ALA A 39 -3.75 -22.99 7.51
N GLY A 40 -5.06 -22.90 7.74
CA GLY A 40 -5.90 -21.78 7.26
C GLY A 40 -5.53 -20.48 7.96
N ILE A 41 -5.41 -20.53 9.29
CA ILE A 41 -5.00 -19.39 10.13
C ILE A 41 -3.63 -18.85 9.69
N SER A 42 -2.67 -19.74 9.42
CA SER A 42 -1.32 -19.37 8.97
C SER A 42 -1.32 -18.71 7.59
N PHE A 43 -2.16 -19.19 6.68
CA PHE A 43 -2.31 -18.62 5.34
C PHE A 43 -2.97 -17.23 5.36
N THR A 44 -4.01 -17.04 6.17
CA THR A 44 -4.69 -15.75 6.36
C THR A 44 -3.72 -14.69 6.91
N LEU A 45 -2.89 -15.06 7.89
CA LEU A 45 -1.85 -14.19 8.44
C LEU A 45 -0.79 -13.82 7.39
N LEU A 46 -0.34 -14.79 6.60
CA LEU A 46 0.65 -14.57 5.54
C LEU A 46 0.13 -13.57 4.48
N LEU A 47 -1.13 -13.70 4.09
CA LEU A 47 -1.78 -12.75 3.17
C LEU A 47 -1.85 -11.34 3.75
N ALA A 48 -2.25 -11.20 5.02
CA ALA A 48 -2.28 -9.88 5.68
C ALA A 48 -0.89 -9.21 5.67
N ILE A 49 0.18 -9.97 5.96
CA ILE A 49 1.55 -9.44 5.92
C ILE A 49 1.94 -9.04 4.50
N GLY A 50 1.65 -9.89 3.50
CA GLY A 50 1.95 -9.61 2.09
C GLY A 50 1.28 -8.34 1.58
N GLU A 51 0.00 -8.16 1.90
CA GLU A 51 -0.78 -6.96 1.55
C GLU A 51 -0.25 -5.69 2.25
N GLY A 52 0.21 -5.83 3.50
CA GLY A 52 0.86 -4.75 4.23
C GLY A 52 2.18 -4.32 3.58
N VAL A 53 3.04 -5.28 3.24
CA VAL A 53 4.31 -5.02 2.52
C VAL A 53 4.03 -4.36 1.16
N PHE A 54 3.05 -4.86 0.42
CA PHE A 54 2.66 -4.29 -0.87
C PHE A 54 2.19 -2.82 -0.75
N SER A 55 1.44 -2.49 0.30
CA SER A 55 1.01 -1.12 0.60
C SER A 55 2.21 -0.19 0.75
N ILE A 56 3.18 -0.61 1.56
CA ILE A 56 4.42 0.14 1.82
C ILE A 56 5.23 0.31 0.53
N CYS A 57 5.31 -0.72 -0.30
CA CYS A 57 5.98 -0.63 -1.61
C CYS A 57 5.30 0.39 -2.52
N CYS A 58 3.97 0.42 -2.59
CA CYS A 58 3.22 1.40 -3.39
C CYS A 58 3.46 2.85 -2.92
N LEU A 59 3.44 3.08 -1.60
CA LEU A 59 3.75 4.39 -1.02
C LEU A 59 5.20 4.80 -1.28
N SER A 60 6.13 3.86 -1.15
CA SER A 60 7.56 4.08 -1.42
C SER A 60 7.80 4.42 -2.90
N ALA A 61 7.11 3.72 -3.82
CA ALA A 61 7.18 3.99 -5.24
C ALA A 61 6.59 5.37 -5.59
N ALA A 62 5.50 5.78 -4.94
CA ALA A 62 4.92 7.11 -5.12
C ALA A 62 5.88 8.21 -4.66
N TRP A 63 6.51 8.02 -3.49
CA TRP A 63 7.53 8.94 -2.99
C TRP A 63 8.77 9.00 -3.90
N GLY A 64 9.27 7.84 -4.34
CA GLY A 64 10.42 7.75 -5.24
C GLY A 64 10.14 8.40 -6.60
N TYR A 65 8.92 8.25 -7.11
CA TYR A 65 8.48 8.91 -8.34
C TYR A 65 8.45 10.44 -8.18
N ASP A 66 7.98 10.96 -7.05
CA ASP A 66 8.03 12.39 -6.77
C ASP A 66 9.48 12.90 -6.65
N ALA A 67 10.35 12.20 -5.91
CA ALA A 67 11.76 12.56 -5.78
C ALA A 67 12.49 12.57 -7.13
N LEU A 68 12.16 11.62 -8.02
CA LEU A 68 12.69 11.55 -9.38
C LEU A 68 12.21 12.74 -10.22
N LEU A 69 10.91 13.09 -10.14
CA LEU A 69 10.37 14.27 -10.83
C LEU A 69 11.02 15.57 -10.36
N PHE A 70 11.28 15.73 -9.06
CA PHE A 70 11.99 16.90 -8.54
C PHE A 70 13.42 17.00 -9.08
N ARG A 71 14.14 15.88 -9.21
CA ARG A 71 15.50 15.86 -9.77
C ARG A 71 15.56 16.15 -11.27
N LEU A 72 14.50 15.82 -11.99
CA LEU A 72 14.41 16.03 -13.45
C LEU A 72 13.74 17.36 -13.82
N ALA A 73 13.20 18.10 -12.86
CA ALA A 73 12.56 19.38 -13.11
C ALA A 73 13.61 20.43 -13.52
N PRO A 74 13.42 21.16 -14.63
CA PRO A 74 14.28 22.29 -14.98
C PRO A 74 14.14 23.41 -13.93
N PRO A 75 15.18 24.24 -13.72
CA PRO A 75 15.24 25.23 -12.63
C PRO A 75 14.11 26.29 -12.67
N GLU A 76 13.43 26.48 -13.80
CA GLU A 76 12.27 27.37 -13.90
C GLU A 76 10.97 26.78 -13.33
N TYR A 77 10.95 25.48 -13.00
CA TYR A 77 9.77 24.76 -12.49
C TYR A 77 9.65 24.77 -10.96
N GLU A 78 10.68 25.26 -10.24
CA GLU A 78 10.63 25.36 -8.77
C GLU A 78 9.56 26.34 -8.28
N ILE A 79 9.19 27.35 -9.08
CA ILE A 79 8.22 28.39 -8.68
C ILE A 79 6.77 27.85 -8.66
N MET A 80 6.43 26.87 -9.51
CA MET A 80 5.05 26.36 -9.66
C MET A 80 4.72 25.20 -8.72
N LEU A 81 5.66 24.81 -7.85
CA LEU A 81 5.52 23.68 -6.92
C LEU A 81 5.26 24.12 -5.46
N PHE A 82 5.36 25.44 -5.20
CA PHE A 82 5.11 26.08 -3.89
C PHE A 82 3.98 27.13 -3.91
N GLU A 83 3.30 27.33 -5.05
CA GLU A 83 1.96 27.96 -5.14
C GLU A 83 0.87 26.89 -5.22
#